data_AF-A0A7K3ZXF6-F1
#
_entry.id   AF-A0A7K3ZXF6-F1
#
_cell.length_a   1.000
_cell.length_b   1.000
_cell.length_c   1.000
_cell.angle_alpha   90.00
_cell.angle_beta   90.00
_cell.angle_gamma   90.00
#
_symmetry.space_group_name_H-M   'P 1'
#
loop_
_entity.id
_entity.type
_entity.pdbx_description
1 polymer ?
#
loop_
_entity_poly.entity_id
_entity_poly.type
_entity_poly.pdbx_seq_one_letter_code
_entity_poly.pdbx_strand_id
1 'polypeptide(L)'
;MSWEFLTIYWRDMLRFVRFRIALVVSLIQPALWMALYGAAMSSNLSRLSTGLDLPAGAASVSYLTFMGAGVIALTTLFTSLFGGITLLFDKNWGLMRELLASPMPRNHIILGIGLSGVTKSFIQVMVIMGFGLLIGVRFFSGYTPIQTAGAILGVLLFVGVFSLGFLFLSSAISMSMDTPEGLQAVITILTLPLFFASNALYPIDA
;
A
#
# COMPACT_ATOMS: atom_id res chain seq x y z
N MET A 1 -4.75 27.87 18.29
CA MET A 1 -4.43 27.01 17.12
C MET A 1 -5.00 25.65 17.38
N SER A 2 -6.25 25.42 16.99
CA SER A 2 -6.98 24.19 17.26
C SER A 2 -6.46 23.09 16.31
N TRP A 3 -6.03 21.96 16.87
CA TRP A 3 -5.55 20.78 16.14
C TRP A 3 -6.70 20.03 15.47
N GLU A 4 -7.56 20.74 14.74
CA GLU A 4 -8.83 20.22 14.23
C GLU A 4 -8.64 19.05 13.26
N PHE A 5 -7.49 19.01 12.56
CA PHE A 5 -7.15 17.90 11.68
C PHE A 5 -7.08 16.55 12.42
N LEU A 6 -6.74 16.55 13.72
CA LEU A 6 -6.72 15.34 14.54
C LEU A 6 -8.12 14.74 14.70
N THR A 7 -9.18 15.56 14.69
CA THR A 7 -10.55 15.07 14.84
C THR A 7 -10.97 14.26 13.62
N ILE A 8 -10.63 14.75 12.41
CA ILE A 8 -10.87 14.05 11.15
C ILE A 8 -10.02 12.79 11.07
N TYR A 9 -8.73 12.88 11.41
CA TYR A 9 -7.85 11.72 11.49
C TYR A 9 -8.43 10.64 12.41
N TRP A 10 -8.83 11.02 13.62
CA TRP A 10 -9.37 10.10 14.62
C TRP A 10 -10.67 9.45 14.16
N ARG A 11 -11.58 10.23 13.57
CA ARG A 11 -12.82 9.73 12.96
C ARG A 11 -12.54 8.67 11.91
N ASP A 12 -11.60 8.94 11.00
CA ASP A 12 -11.22 8.01 9.94
C ASP A 12 -10.56 6.73 10.48
N MET A 13 -9.73 6.86 11.51
CA MET A 13 -9.10 5.72 12.21
C MET A 13 -10.14 4.86 12.93
N LEU A 14 -11.11 5.48 13.60
CA LEU A 14 -12.21 4.76 14.23
C LEU A 14 -13.04 3.99 13.19
N ARG A 15 -13.33 4.60 12.04
CA ARG A 15 -14.03 3.93 10.94
C ARG A 15 -13.24 2.71 10.44
N PHE A 16 -11.94 2.89 10.25
CA PHE A 16 -11.01 1.82 9.83
C PHE A 16 -11.04 0.64 10.83
N VAL A 17 -10.87 0.91 12.12
CA VAL A 17 -10.87 -0.14 13.18
C VAL A 17 -12.23 -0.83 13.31
N ARG A 18 -13.34 -0.11 13.12
CA ARG A 18 -14.70 -0.66 13.20
C ARG A 18 -15.05 -1.53 11.99
N PHE A 19 -14.46 -1.28 10.82
CA PHE A 19 -14.65 -2.08 9.61
C PHE A 19 -13.80 -3.37 9.62
N ARG A 20 -14.00 -4.21 10.63
CA ARG A 20 -13.19 -5.41 10.93
C ARG A 20 -13.01 -6.35 9.74
N ILE A 21 -14.06 -6.57 8.95
CA ILE A 21 -14.01 -7.46 7.77
C ILE A 21 -13.11 -6.86 6.69
N ALA A 22 -13.26 -5.57 6.39
CA ALA A 22 -12.44 -4.91 5.39
C ALA A 22 -10.96 -4.89 5.80
N LEU A 23 -10.66 -4.72 7.10
CA LEU A 23 -9.30 -4.85 7.62
C LEU A 23 -8.70 -6.21 7.33
N VAL A 24 -9.40 -7.28 7.74
CA VAL A 24 -8.93 -8.65 7.58
C VAL A 24 -8.74 -8.99 6.10
N VAL A 25 -9.72 -8.65 5.25
CA VAL A 25 -9.63 -8.91 3.80
C VAL A 25 -8.50 -8.12 3.15
N SER A 26 -8.30 -6.85 3.54
CA SER A 26 -7.20 -6.02 3.00
C SER A 26 -5.80 -6.54 3.35
N LEU A 27 -5.69 -7.35 4.40
CA LEU A 27 -4.45 -7.99 4.83
C LEU A 27 -4.27 -9.37 4.21
N ILE A 28 -5.37 -10.13 4.08
CA ILE A 28 -5.37 -11.46 3.46
C ILE A 28 -4.99 -11.37 1.99
N GLN A 29 -5.47 -10.37 1.25
CA GLN A 29 -5.21 -10.30 -0.19
C GLN A 29 -3.70 -10.22 -0.51
N PRO A 30 -2.90 -9.28 0.03
CA PRO A 30 -1.44 -9.26 -0.17
C PRO A 30 -0.72 -10.51 0.36
N ALA A 31 -1.19 -11.06 1.47
CA ALA A 31 -0.66 -12.29 2.05
C ALA A 31 -0.86 -13.49 1.10
N LEU A 32 -2.05 -13.61 0.50
CA LEU A 32 -2.37 -14.62 -0.51
C LEU A 32 -1.52 -14.45 -1.77
N TRP A 33 -1.30 -13.21 -2.22
CA TRP A 33 -0.39 -12.95 -3.34
C TRP A 33 1.00 -13.50 -3.02
N MET A 34 1.60 -13.15 -1.88
CA MET A 34 2.92 -13.67 -1.48
C MET A 34 2.94 -15.20 -1.34
N ALA A 35 1.91 -15.79 -0.71
CA ALA A 35 1.88 -17.24 -0.50
C ALA A 35 1.73 -18.01 -1.82
N LEU A 36 0.79 -17.59 -2.67
CA LEU A 36 0.48 -18.29 -3.92
C LEU A 36 1.54 -18.03 -4.99
N TYR A 37 1.82 -16.77 -5.32
CA TYR A 37 2.80 -16.44 -6.35
C TYR A 37 4.23 -16.68 -5.87
N GLY A 38 4.53 -16.35 -4.61
CA GLY A 38 5.86 -16.60 -4.05
C GLY A 38 6.22 -18.08 -4.09
N ALA A 39 5.32 -18.96 -3.65
CA ALA A 39 5.56 -20.41 -3.70
C ALA A 39 5.48 -21.00 -5.11
N ALA A 40 4.54 -20.54 -5.95
CA ALA A 40 4.41 -21.03 -7.31
C ALA A 40 5.64 -20.66 -8.14
N MET A 41 6.05 -19.39 -8.14
CA MET A 41 7.20 -18.94 -8.93
C MET A 41 8.53 -19.37 -8.32
N SER A 42 8.67 -19.50 -7.00
CA SER A 42 9.94 -20.00 -6.43
C SER A 42 10.30 -21.40 -6.95
N SER A 43 9.29 -22.26 -7.11
CA SER A 43 9.47 -23.63 -7.64
C SER A 43 9.77 -23.68 -9.15
N ASN A 44 9.29 -22.70 -9.91
CA ASN A 44 9.54 -22.59 -11.35
C ASN A 44 10.87 -21.88 -11.64
N LEU A 45 11.20 -20.82 -10.89
CA LEU A 45 12.44 -20.09 -11.02
C LEU A 45 13.63 -20.93 -10.56
N SER A 46 13.49 -21.74 -9.51
CA SER A 46 14.53 -22.70 -9.10
C SER A 46 14.82 -23.77 -10.16
N ARG A 47 13.88 -24.05 -11.07
CA ARG A 47 14.04 -24.97 -12.21
C ARG A 47 14.57 -24.28 -13.46
N LEU A 48 14.39 -22.96 -13.57
CA LEU A 48 14.95 -22.14 -14.65
C LEU A 48 16.40 -21.71 -14.33
N SER A 49 16.72 -21.48 -13.07
CA SER A 49 18.05 -21.08 -12.61
C SER A 49 19.07 -22.22 -12.58
N THR A 50 18.67 -23.48 -12.73
CA THR A 50 19.58 -24.63 -12.82
C THR A 50 20.44 -24.66 -14.10
N GLY A 51 20.29 -23.70 -15.00
CA GLY A 51 21.09 -23.55 -16.21
C GLY A 51 21.80 -22.21 -16.39
N LEU A 52 21.74 -21.30 -15.40
CA LEU A 52 22.38 -19.98 -15.46
C LEU A 52 23.43 -19.86 -14.36
N ASP A 53 24.70 -19.83 -14.75
CA ASP A 53 25.82 -19.53 -13.85
C ASP A 53 25.67 -18.10 -13.34
N LEU A 54 25.30 -17.96 -12.07
CA LEU A 54 25.27 -16.67 -11.37
C LEU A 54 26.69 -16.09 -11.34
N PRO A 55 26.89 -14.81 -11.68
CA PRO A 55 28.21 -14.16 -11.60
C PRO A 55 28.81 -14.30 -10.20
N ALA A 56 30.13 -14.54 -10.12
CA ALA A 56 30.84 -14.69 -8.86
C ALA A 56 30.66 -13.45 -7.98
N GLY A 57 29.84 -13.57 -6.93
CA GLY A 57 29.51 -12.49 -5.99
C GLY A 57 28.03 -12.09 -5.94
N ALA A 58 27.19 -12.57 -6.86
CA ALA A 58 25.75 -12.38 -6.78
C ALA A 58 25.14 -13.32 -5.73
N ALA A 59 24.70 -12.78 -4.60
CA ALA A 59 23.90 -13.54 -3.66
C ALA A 59 22.59 -13.94 -4.34
N SER A 60 22.24 -15.23 -4.32
CA SER A 60 20.96 -15.72 -4.83
C SER A 60 19.83 -15.12 -3.98
N VAL A 61 19.30 -13.97 -4.38
CA VAL A 61 18.15 -13.36 -3.72
C VAL A 61 16.97 -14.27 -3.96
N SER A 62 16.40 -14.82 -2.88
CA SER A 62 15.20 -15.63 -2.97
C SER A 62 14.10 -14.83 -3.68
N TYR A 63 13.43 -15.44 -4.66
CA TYR A 63 12.29 -14.84 -5.36
C TYR A 63 11.26 -14.29 -4.37
N LEU A 64 11.07 -14.98 -3.24
CA LEU A 64 10.20 -14.57 -2.15
C LEU A 64 10.59 -13.21 -1.55
N THR A 65 11.89 -12.93 -1.43
CA THR A 65 12.43 -11.65 -0.94
C THR A 65 12.26 -10.53 -1.96
N PHE A 66 12.54 -10.81 -3.23
CA PHE A 66 12.29 -9.85 -4.31
C PHE A 66 10.80 -9.46 -4.38
N MET A 67 9.93 -10.49 -4.41
CA MET A 67 8.50 -10.32 -4.45
C MET A 67 7.97 -9.58 -3.21
N GLY A 68 8.55 -9.81 -2.03
CA GLY A 68 8.17 -9.12 -0.80
C GLY A 68 8.26 -7.59 -0.93
N ALA A 69 9.31 -7.06 -1.57
CA ALA A 69 9.44 -5.63 -1.83
C ALA A 69 8.37 -5.12 -2.82
N GLY A 70 8.09 -5.90 -3.87
CA GLY A 70 7.04 -5.61 -4.83
C GLY A 70 5.64 -5.56 -4.21
N VAL A 71 5.32 -6.53 -3.34
CA VAL A 71 4.02 -6.60 -2.66
C VAL A 71 3.82 -5.41 -1.72
N ILE A 72 4.87 -4.91 -1.06
CA ILE A 72 4.80 -3.68 -0.25
C ILE A 72 4.38 -2.48 -1.11
N ALA A 73 5.01 -2.31 -2.28
CA ALA A 73 4.68 -1.21 -3.20
C ALA A 73 3.25 -1.33 -3.75
N LEU A 74 2.87 -2.52 -4.21
CA LEU A 74 1.54 -2.78 -4.76
C LEU A 74 0.44 -2.62 -3.71
N THR A 75 0.65 -3.08 -2.48
CA THR A 75 -0.31 -2.87 -1.39
C THR A 75 -0.50 -1.40 -1.11
N THR A 76 0.61 -0.64 -1.03
CA THR A 76 0.54 0.81 -0.79
C THR A 76 -0.23 1.51 -1.91
N LEU A 77 -0.02 1.11 -3.16
CA LEU A 77 -0.75 1.61 -4.32
C LEU A 77 -2.25 1.35 -4.18
N PHE A 78 -2.64 0.09 -3.96
CA PHE A 78 -4.04 -0.30 -3.85
C PHE A 78 -4.72 0.46 -2.71
N THR A 79 -4.14 0.47 -1.52
CA THR A 79 -4.74 1.11 -0.34
C THR A 79 -4.92 2.61 -0.52
N SER A 80 -3.96 3.27 -1.17
CA SER A 80 -4.05 4.70 -1.45
C SER A 80 -5.12 5.02 -2.49
N LEU A 81 -5.25 4.19 -3.53
CA LEU A 81 -6.29 4.35 -4.54
C LEU A 81 -7.69 4.04 -3.97
N PHE A 82 -7.86 2.95 -3.23
CA PHE A 82 -9.14 2.60 -2.58
C PHE A 82 -9.53 3.61 -1.49
N GLY A 83 -8.57 4.36 -0.93
CA GLY A 83 -8.83 5.47 -0.01
C GLY A 83 -9.77 6.53 -0.58
N GLY A 84 -9.68 6.83 -1.87
CA GLY A 84 -10.57 7.80 -2.53
C GLY A 84 -12.03 7.35 -2.59
N ILE A 85 -12.31 6.05 -2.60
CA ILE A 85 -13.69 5.54 -2.56
C ILE A 85 -14.41 5.98 -1.28
N THR A 86 -13.69 5.96 -0.14
CA THR A 86 -14.25 6.44 1.13
C THR A 86 -14.59 7.93 1.04
N LEU A 87 -13.75 8.72 0.36
CA LEU A 87 -13.97 10.14 0.13
C LEU A 87 -15.20 10.40 -0.75
N LEU A 88 -15.41 9.56 -1.78
CA LEU A 88 -16.59 9.65 -2.62
C LEU A 88 -17.87 9.34 -1.83
N PHE A 89 -17.86 8.36 -0.93
CA PHE A 89 -18.99 8.12 -0.02
C PHE A 89 -19.24 9.31 0.90
N ASP A 90 -18.19 9.91 1.46
CA ASP A 90 -18.30 11.10 2.29
C ASP A 90 -18.87 12.31 1.48
N LYS A 91 -18.55 12.40 0.19
CA LYS A 91 -19.14 13.36 -0.75
C LYS A 91 -20.64 13.09 -0.96
N ASN A 92 -20.99 11.87 -1.32
CA ASN A 92 -22.34 11.48 -1.72
C ASN A 92 -23.34 11.51 -0.56
N TRP A 93 -22.89 11.18 0.65
CA TRP A 93 -23.74 11.17 1.85
C TRP A 93 -23.82 12.54 2.54
N GLY A 94 -23.25 13.59 1.94
CA GLY A 94 -23.34 14.96 2.45
C GLY A 94 -22.39 15.30 3.59
N LEU A 95 -21.62 14.34 4.11
CA LEU A 95 -20.62 14.55 5.16
C LEU A 95 -19.59 15.62 4.74
N MET A 96 -19.20 15.64 3.46
CA MET A 96 -18.32 16.68 2.94
C MET A 96 -18.93 18.08 3.03
N ARG A 97 -20.26 18.21 2.85
CA ARG A 97 -20.96 19.51 2.97
C ARG A 97 -21.00 19.97 4.42
N GLU A 98 -21.20 19.05 5.36
CA GLU A 98 -21.14 19.35 6.80
C GLU A 98 -19.73 19.79 7.23
N LEU A 99 -18.69 19.10 6.77
CA LEU A 99 -17.30 19.48 7.05
C LEU A 99 -16.96 20.86 6.49
N LEU A 100 -17.43 21.20 5.29
CA LEU A 100 -17.19 22.50 4.67
C LEU A 100 -18.02 23.64 5.27
N ALA A 101 -19.14 23.33 5.94
CA ALA A 101 -19.95 24.29 6.67
C ALA A 101 -19.42 24.55 8.10
N SER A 102 -18.58 23.65 8.62
CA SER A 102 -17.91 23.84 9.90
C SER A 102 -16.87 24.97 9.83
N PRO A 103 -16.50 25.62 10.95
CA PRO A 103 -15.48 26.68 10.97
C PRO A 103 -14.05 26.17 10.67
N MET A 104 -13.91 24.89 10.30
CA MET A 104 -12.64 24.24 10.06
C MET A 104 -12.03 24.66 8.72
N PRO A 105 -10.76 25.07 8.68
CA PRO A 105 -10.08 25.40 7.43
C PRO A 105 -9.92 24.14 6.55
N ARG A 106 -10.11 24.30 5.24
CA ARG A 106 -10.02 23.21 4.25
C ARG A 106 -8.70 22.44 4.31
N ASN A 107 -7.59 23.13 4.61
CA ASN A 107 -6.28 22.51 4.73
C ASN A 107 -6.24 21.45 5.84
N HIS A 108 -6.96 21.65 6.94
CA HIS A 108 -6.99 20.68 8.03
C HIS A 108 -7.79 19.42 7.65
N ILE A 109 -8.79 19.55 6.77
CA ILE A 109 -9.55 18.41 6.22
C ILE A 109 -8.63 17.53 5.38
N ILE A 110 -7.91 18.15 4.44
CA ILE A 110 -6.98 17.45 3.55
C ILE A 110 -5.86 16.77 4.36
N LEU A 111 -5.30 17.48 5.35
CA LEU A 111 -4.27 16.92 6.23
C LEU A 111 -4.78 15.75 7.07
N GLY A 112 -5.98 15.84 7.64
CA GLY A 112 -6.57 14.75 8.43
C GLY A 112 -6.81 13.48 7.61
N ILE A 113 -7.34 13.62 6.39
CA ILE A 113 -7.58 12.51 5.46
C ILE A 113 -6.26 11.93 4.93
N GLY A 114 -5.31 12.80 4.56
CA GLY A 114 -3.99 12.37 4.10
C GLY A 114 -3.23 11.60 5.17
N LEU A 115 -3.19 12.12 6.39
CA LEU A 115 -2.55 11.45 7.53
C LEU A 115 -3.22 10.10 7.83
N SER A 116 -4.55 10.05 7.79
CA SER A 116 -5.28 8.80 8.04
C SER A 116 -4.94 7.74 6.97
N GLY A 117 -4.89 8.13 5.70
CA GLY A 117 -4.52 7.21 4.62
C GLY A 117 -3.10 6.69 4.73
N VAL A 118 -2.13 7.56 5.03
CA VAL A 118 -0.73 7.17 5.25
C VAL A 118 -0.59 6.19 6.41
N THR A 119 -1.26 6.46 7.54
CA THR A 119 -1.25 5.57 8.69
C THR A 119 -1.86 4.20 8.36
N LYS A 120 -2.96 4.16 7.60
CA LYS A 120 -3.55 2.88 7.13
C LYS A 120 -2.55 2.08 6.28
N SER A 121 -1.86 2.74 5.35
CA SER A 121 -0.81 2.13 4.53
C SER A 121 0.35 1.60 5.38
N PHE A 122 0.81 2.36 6.38
CA PHE A 122 1.85 1.90 7.31
C PHE A 122 1.44 0.65 8.08
N ILE A 123 0.21 0.62 8.61
CA ILE A 123 -0.29 -0.54 9.35
C ILE A 123 -0.29 -1.78 8.44
N GLN A 124 -0.81 -1.67 7.21
CA GLN A 124 -0.84 -2.80 6.30
C GLN A 124 0.54 -3.28 5.87
N VAL A 125 1.46 -2.35 5.55
CA VAL A 125 2.83 -2.70 5.19
C VAL A 125 3.55 -3.38 6.35
N MET A 126 3.36 -2.92 7.59
CA MET A 126 3.92 -3.57 8.78
C MET A 126 3.41 -5.00 8.96
N VAL A 127 2.10 -5.22 8.77
CA VAL A 127 1.52 -6.56 8.84
C VAL A 127 2.06 -7.46 7.72
N ILE A 128 2.19 -6.95 6.50
CA ILE A 128 2.74 -7.68 5.35
C ILE A 128 4.20 -8.04 5.57
N MET A 129 5.02 -7.12 6.08
CA MET A 129 6.41 -7.42 6.42
C MET A 129 6.48 -8.50 7.50
N GLY A 130 5.64 -8.42 8.54
CA GLY A 130 5.53 -9.46 9.56
C GLY A 130 5.16 -10.82 8.97
N PHE A 131 4.17 -10.87 8.09
CA PHE A 131 3.74 -12.09 7.42
C PHE A 131 4.80 -12.64 6.45
N GLY A 132 5.49 -11.76 5.72
CA GLY A 132 6.62 -12.13 4.87
C GLY A 132 7.72 -12.82 5.68
N LEU A 133 8.07 -12.28 6.85
CA LEU A 133 9.03 -12.91 7.76
C LEU A 133 8.58 -14.31 8.19
N LEU A 134 7.28 -14.53 8.43
CA LEU A 134 6.74 -15.86 8.79
C LEU A 134 6.86 -16.88 7.65
N ILE A 135 6.67 -16.45 6.39
CA ILE A 135 6.85 -17.32 5.20
C ILE A 135 8.34 -17.51 4.87
N GLY A 136 9.25 -16.83 5.58
CA GLY A 136 10.69 -16.96 5.41
C GLY A 136 11.31 -15.95 4.46
N VAL A 137 10.64 -14.83 4.20
CA VAL A 137 11.22 -13.69 3.48
C VAL A 137 12.39 -13.14 4.29
N ARG A 138 13.55 -13.04 3.65
CA ARG A 138 14.76 -12.47 4.26
C ARG A 138 14.94 -11.04 3.79
N PHE A 139 14.18 -10.10 4.35
CA PHE A 139 14.26 -8.68 3.97
C PHE A 139 15.65 -8.05 4.24
N PHE A 140 16.31 -8.43 5.33
CA PHE A 140 17.53 -7.76 5.82
C PHE A 140 18.68 -8.74 6.14
N SER A 141 18.82 -9.84 5.40
CA SER A 141 19.90 -10.79 5.65
C SER A 141 21.28 -10.15 5.41
N GLY A 142 22.14 -10.15 6.42
CA GLY A 142 23.50 -9.58 6.35
C GLY A 142 23.61 -8.11 6.78
N TYR A 143 22.50 -7.49 7.19
CA TYR A 143 22.48 -6.09 7.64
C TYR A 143 22.85 -6.00 9.11
N THR A 144 23.64 -4.98 9.47
CA THR A 144 23.83 -4.60 10.87
C THR A 144 22.54 -3.99 11.44
N PRO A 145 22.31 -3.99 12.78
CA PRO A 145 21.10 -3.41 13.36
C PRO A 145 20.84 -1.94 12.96
N ILE A 146 21.91 -1.14 12.78
CA ILE A 146 21.82 0.23 12.27
C ILE A 146 21.30 0.26 10.82
N GLN A 147 21.82 -0.61 9.96
CA GLN A 147 21.41 -0.67 8.55
C GLN A 147 19.97 -1.19 8.41
N THR A 148 19.56 -2.14 9.24
CA THR A 148 18.17 -2.61 9.29
C THR A 148 17.21 -1.47 9.68
N ALA A 149 17.56 -0.68 10.70
CA ALA A 149 16.76 0.48 11.09
C ALA A 149 16.67 1.53 9.96
N GLY A 150 17.79 1.81 9.29
CA GLY A 150 17.83 2.70 8.12
C GLY A 150 16.97 2.20 6.97
N ALA A 151 17.02 0.90 6.67
CA ALA A 151 16.22 0.30 5.61
C ALA A 151 14.71 0.33 5.92
N ILE A 152 14.31 0.03 7.16
CA ILE A 152 12.91 0.15 7.60
C ILE A 152 12.43 1.59 7.47
N LEU A 153 13.25 2.56 7.88
CA LEU A 153 12.93 3.98 7.75
C LEU A 153 12.79 4.39 6.27
N GLY A 154 13.66 3.88 5.39
CA GLY A 154 13.55 4.06 3.94
C GLY A 154 12.23 3.50 3.37
N VAL A 155 11.84 2.29 3.78
CA VAL A 155 10.56 1.68 3.40
C VAL A 155 9.38 2.55 3.88
N LEU A 156 9.41 2.99 5.14
CA LEU A 156 8.37 3.87 5.68
C LEU A 156 8.30 5.22 4.96
N LEU A 157 9.44 5.82 4.62
CA LEU A 157 9.48 7.06 3.87
C LEU A 157 8.88 6.87 2.47
N PHE A 158 9.29 5.80 1.77
CA PHE A 158 8.71 5.44 0.48
C PHE A 158 7.20 5.28 0.58
N VAL A 159 6.71 4.48 1.53
CA VAL A 159 5.28 4.25 1.73
C VAL A 159 4.54 5.55 2.04
N GLY A 160 5.13 6.44 2.85
CA GLY A 160 4.52 7.71 3.21
C GLY A 160 4.34 8.63 2.01
N VAL A 161 5.42 8.88 1.25
CA VAL A 161 5.39 9.77 0.08
C VAL A 161 4.54 9.18 -1.03
N PHE A 162 4.72 7.89 -1.32
CA PHE A 162 3.98 7.17 -2.36
C PHE A 162 2.48 7.12 -2.03
N SER A 163 2.13 6.84 -0.77
CA SER A 163 0.74 6.80 -0.34
C SER A 163 0.07 8.17 -0.43
N LEU A 164 0.74 9.24 0.02
CA LEU A 164 0.21 10.61 -0.13
C LEU A 164 -0.06 10.97 -1.59
N GLY A 165 0.88 10.69 -2.49
CA GLY A 165 0.74 11.00 -3.91
C GLY A 165 -0.48 10.32 -4.53
N PHE A 166 -0.60 8.99 -4.34
CA PHE A 166 -1.72 8.23 -4.91
C PHE A 166 -3.05 8.51 -4.21
N LEU A 167 -3.04 8.84 -2.92
CA LEU A 167 -4.25 9.20 -2.19
C LEU A 167 -4.79 10.55 -2.65
N PHE A 168 -3.92 11.54 -2.89
CA PHE A 168 -4.36 12.82 -3.46
C PHE A 168 -4.82 12.67 -4.91
N LEU A 169 -4.14 11.85 -5.71
CA LEU A 169 -4.61 11.50 -7.06
C LEU A 169 -6.00 10.87 -7.02
N SER A 170 -6.20 9.85 -6.18
CA SER A 170 -7.49 9.19 -6.03
C SER A 170 -8.57 10.14 -5.49
N SER A 171 -8.21 11.01 -4.55
CA SER A 171 -9.11 12.03 -4.02
C SER A 171 -9.55 13.03 -5.09
N ALA A 172 -8.62 13.47 -5.96
CA ALA A 172 -8.93 14.35 -7.07
C ALA A 172 -9.91 13.70 -8.07
N ILE A 173 -9.66 12.43 -8.43
CA ILE A 173 -10.58 11.65 -9.28
C ILE A 173 -11.95 11.51 -8.61
N SER A 174 -11.97 11.25 -7.30
CA SER A 174 -13.20 11.09 -6.51
C SER A 174 -14.05 12.36 -6.46
N MET A 175 -13.43 13.53 -6.56
CA MET A 175 -14.19 14.80 -6.64
C MET A 175 -14.90 14.95 -8.00
N SER A 176 -14.31 14.44 -9.08
CA SER A 176 -14.88 14.51 -10.44
C SER A 176 -15.92 13.42 -10.73
N MET A 177 -15.95 12.34 -9.95
CA MET A 177 -16.88 11.21 -10.13
C MET A 177 -18.07 11.32 -9.17
N ASP A 178 -19.28 10.98 -9.61
CA ASP A 178 -20.47 10.96 -8.74
C ASP A 178 -20.90 9.54 -8.34
N THR A 179 -20.53 8.52 -9.12
CA THR A 179 -20.91 7.12 -8.89
C THR A 179 -19.73 6.30 -8.36
N PRO A 180 -19.94 5.44 -7.33
CA PRO A 180 -18.92 4.51 -6.84
C PRO A 180 -18.41 3.56 -7.93
N GLU A 181 -19.30 3.14 -8.84
CA GLU A 181 -18.97 2.23 -9.95
C GLU A 181 -18.00 2.90 -10.94
N GLY A 182 -18.22 4.19 -11.25
CA GLY A 182 -17.34 4.95 -12.14
C GLY A 182 -15.95 5.11 -11.55
N LEU A 183 -15.85 5.44 -10.25
CA LEU A 183 -14.57 5.53 -9.56
C LEU A 183 -13.84 4.17 -9.51
N GLN A 184 -14.56 3.09 -9.23
CA GLN A 184 -13.98 1.75 -9.22
C GLN A 184 -13.43 1.34 -10.60
N ALA A 185 -14.14 1.69 -11.68
CA ALA A 185 -13.66 1.45 -13.04
C ALA A 185 -12.36 2.21 -13.33
N VAL A 186 -12.27 3.49 -12.95
CA VAL A 186 -11.05 4.29 -13.11
C VAL A 186 -9.89 3.72 -12.30
N ILE A 187 -10.13 3.35 -11.04
CA ILE A 187 -9.11 2.69 -10.21
C ILE A 187 -8.63 1.40 -10.86
N THR A 188 -9.53 0.59 -11.43
CA THR A 188 -9.18 -0.66 -12.11
C THR A 188 -8.31 -0.41 -13.35
N ILE A 189 -8.68 0.58 -14.17
CA ILE A 189 -7.93 0.99 -15.36
C ILE A 189 -6.54 1.53 -15.00
N LEU A 190 -6.37 2.18 -13.85
CA LEU A 190 -5.06 2.63 -13.39
C LEU A 190 -4.23 1.49 -12.80
N THR A 191 -4.86 0.64 -11.99
CA THR A 191 -4.16 -0.39 -11.23
C THR A 191 -3.62 -1.52 -12.10
N LEU A 192 -4.42 -2.04 -13.03
CA LEU A 192 -4.01 -3.20 -13.83
C LEU A 192 -2.77 -2.93 -14.69
N PRO A 193 -2.70 -1.85 -15.49
CA PRO A 193 -1.50 -1.55 -16.25
C PRO A 193 -0.29 -1.28 -15.37
N LEU A 194 -0.45 -0.55 -14.24
CA LEU A 194 0.64 -0.30 -13.31
C LEU A 194 1.15 -1.58 -12.64
N PHE A 195 0.26 -2.52 -12.34
CA PHE A 195 0.61 -3.82 -11.79
C PHE A 195 1.50 -4.62 -12.75
N PHE A 196 1.15 -4.67 -14.04
CA PHE A 196 1.93 -5.39 -15.05
C PHE A 196 3.18 -4.66 -15.52
N ALA A 197 3.15 -3.33 -15.56
CA ALA A 197 4.31 -2.52 -15.90
C ALA A 197 5.34 -2.47 -14.75
N SER A 198 4.93 -2.78 -13.52
CA SER A 198 5.82 -2.84 -12.38
C SER A 198 6.67 -4.11 -12.43
N ASN A 199 7.98 -3.94 -12.25
CA ASN A 199 8.92 -5.04 -12.06
C ASN A 199 8.74 -5.74 -10.70
N ALA A 200 7.67 -5.45 -9.94
CA ALA A 200 7.37 -6.06 -8.65
C ALA A 200 7.20 -7.60 -8.70
N LEU A 201 6.81 -8.15 -9.85
CA LEU A 201 6.60 -9.59 -10.05
C LEU A 201 7.65 -10.24 -10.95
N TYR A 202 8.29 -9.45 -11.80
CA TYR A 202 9.21 -9.90 -12.84
C TYR A 202 10.57 -9.20 -12.66
N PRO A 203 11.62 -9.92 -12.24
CA PRO A 203 12.96 -9.36 -12.26
C PRO A 203 13.40 -9.14 -13.71
N ILE A 204 13.76 -7.90 -14.05
CA ILE A 204 14.20 -7.52 -15.40
C ILE A 204 15.68 -7.81 -15.68
N ASP A 205 16.46 -8.07 -14.62
CA ASP A 205 17.89 -8.33 -14.67
C ASP A 205 18.23 -9.78 -14.23
N ALA A 206 17.32 -10.73 -14.48
CA ALA A 206 17.53 -12.16 -14.17
C ALA A 206 18.17 -12.93 -15.33
#